data_AF-A0A841Z1H4-F1
#
_entry.id   AF-A0A841Z1H4-F1
#
_cell.length_a   1.000
_cell.length_b   1.000
_cell.length_c   1.000
_cell.angle_alpha   90.00
_cell.angle_beta   90.00
_cell.angle_gamma   90.00
#
_symmetry.space_group_name_H-M   'P 1'
#
loop_
_entity.id
_entity.type
_entity.pdbx_description
1 polymer ?
#
loop_
_entity_poly.entity_id
_entity_poly.type
_entity_poly.pdbx_seq_one_letter_code
_entity_poly.pdbx_strand_id
1 'polypeptide(L)'
;MTSKLIQITKFEKEPIQEIDSAYFNNYPIVYILYNESKKPAAYIGQTVHLQRRMKQHLSDTQRKPLKTALFIGNEKFNQSATYNVNL
;
A
#
# COMPACT_ATOMS: atom_id res chain seq x y z
N MET A 1 8.59 -21.89 -3.08
CA MET A 1 7.23 -21.53 -3.55
C MET A 1 7.18 -20.01 -3.59
N THR A 2 6.66 -19.37 -4.65
CA THR A 2 6.69 -17.90 -4.76
C THR A 2 5.32 -17.38 -4.33
N SER A 3 5.22 -16.77 -3.15
CA SER A 3 3.95 -16.23 -2.65
C SER A 3 3.70 -14.85 -3.28
N LYS A 4 2.79 -14.77 -4.25
CA LYS A 4 2.30 -13.49 -4.77
C LYS A 4 1.09 -13.08 -3.95
N LEU A 5 1.18 -11.94 -3.27
CA LEU A 5 0.13 -11.44 -2.38
C LEU A 5 -0.50 -10.20 -3.01
N ILE A 6 -1.80 -10.27 -3.31
CA ILE A 6 -2.61 -9.12 -3.70
C ILE A 6 -3.73 -8.98 -2.68
N GLN A 7 -3.85 -7.80 -2.06
CA GLN A 7 -4.91 -7.53 -1.10
C GLN A 7 -5.52 -6.16 -1.37
N ILE A 8 -6.85 -6.10 -1.43
CA ILE A 8 -7.62 -4.87 -1.58
C ILE A 8 -8.43 -4.67 -0.30
N THR A 9 -8.41 -3.46 0.25
CA THR A 9 -9.18 -3.09 1.43
C THR A 9 -9.58 -1.63 1.41
N LYS A 10 -10.50 -1.24 2.29
CA LYS A 10 -10.84 0.17 2.51
C LYS A 10 -9.65 0.91 3.13
N PHE A 11 -9.40 2.11 2.64
CA PHE A 11 -8.37 2.99 3.17
C PHE A 11 -8.89 3.75 4.40
N GLU A 12 -9.11 3.01 5.48
CA GLU A 12 -9.68 3.49 6.74
C GLU A 12 -8.90 2.92 7.94
N LYS A 13 -9.08 3.51 9.12
CA LYS A 13 -8.25 3.20 10.29
C LYS A 13 -8.35 1.74 10.76
N GLU A 14 -9.57 1.19 10.81
CA GLU A 14 -9.81 -0.18 11.30
C GLU A 14 -9.32 -1.24 10.29
N PRO A 15 -9.72 -1.20 9.00
CA PRO A 15 -9.33 -2.24 8.04
C PRO A 15 -7.82 -2.26 7.78
N ILE A 16 -7.13 -1.11 7.91
CA ILE A 16 -5.68 -1.03 7.82
C ILE A 16 -4.99 -1.69 9.02
N GLN A 17 -5.54 -1.58 10.22
CA GLN A 17 -4.95 -2.20 11.42
C GLN A 17 -5.09 -3.72 11.41
N GLU A 18 -6.14 -4.24 10.78
CA GLU A 18 -6.40 -5.68 10.63
C GLU A 18 -5.52 -6.34 9.55
N ILE A 19 -4.78 -5.57 8.75
CA ILE A 19 -3.85 -6.15 7.79
C ILE A 19 -2.77 -6.91 8.55
N ASP A 20 -2.73 -8.22 8.33
CA ASP A 20 -1.75 -9.11 8.94
C ASP A 20 -0.33 -8.69 8.55
N SER A 21 0.34 -8.03 9.49
CA SER A 21 1.71 -7.57 9.31
C SER A 21 2.69 -8.72 9.12
N ALA A 22 2.37 -9.96 9.48
CA ALA A 22 3.29 -11.09 9.35
C ALA A 22 3.65 -11.40 7.88
N TYR A 23 2.71 -11.24 6.96
CA TYR A 23 2.94 -11.48 5.52
C TYR A 23 3.57 -10.29 4.79
N PHE A 24 3.49 -9.11 5.39
CA PHE A 24 3.95 -7.85 4.81
C PHE A 24 5.20 -7.29 5.50
N ASN A 25 5.65 -7.90 6.60
CA ASN A 25 6.84 -7.47 7.30
C ASN A 25 8.10 -7.94 6.56
N ASN A 26 9.07 -7.04 6.46
CA ASN A 26 10.41 -7.25 5.91
C ASN A 26 10.52 -7.47 4.38
N TYR A 27 9.41 -7.39 3.63
CA TYR A 27 9.44 -7.38 2.17
C TYR A 27 9.00 -6.02 1.62
N PRO A 28 9.63 -5.50 0.55
CA PRO A 28 9.15 -4.31 -0.11
C PRO A 28 7.79 -4.56 -0.79
N ILE A 29 6.84 -3.69 -0.49
CA ILE A 29 5.46 -3.75 -0.98
C ILE A 29 5.21 -2.51 -1.80
N VAL A 30 4.58 -2.69 -2.96
CA VAL A 30 3.99 -1.59 -3.73
C VAL A 30 2.52 -1.49 -3.35
N TYR A 31 2.03 -0.27 -3.16
CA TYR A 31 0.63 -0.02 -2.85
C TYR A 31 0.06 1.11 -3.71
N ILE A 32 -1.24 1.01 -3.99
CA ILE A 32 -2.02 2.02 -4.69
C ILE A 32 -3.14 2.46 -3.77
N LEU A 33 -3.19 3.76 -3.48
CA LEU A 33 -4.30 4.41 -2.79
C LEU A 33 -5.13 5.15 -3.83
N TYR A 34 -6.42 4.87 -3.95
CA TYR A 34 -7.25 5.45 -5.01
C TYR A 34 -8.70 5.70 -4.61
N ASN A 35 -9.41 6.45 -5.44
CA ASN A 35 -10.86 6.57 -5.40
C ASN A 35 -11.45 6.51 -6.81
N GLU A 36 -12.70 6.10 -6.91
CA GLU A 36 -13.47 5.99 -8.16
C GLU A 36 -14.55 7.08 -8.24
N SER A 37 -14.31 8.23 -7.63
CA SER A 37 -15.26 9.34 -7.63
C SER A 37 -15.31 10.05 -9.00
N LYS A 38 -16.24 11.01 -9.16
CA LYS A 38 -16.32 11.87 -10.37
C LYS A 38 -15.00 12.59 -10.70
N LYS A 39 -14.11 12.76 -9.73
CA LYS A 39 -12.74 13.26 -9.91
C LYS A 39 -11.77 12.20 -9.38
N PRO A 40 -11.43 11.18 -10.19
CA PRO A 40 -10.60 10.08 -9.73
C PRO A 40 -9.20 10.60 -9.37
N ALA A 41 -8.62 10.04 -8.31
CA ALA A 41 -7.26 10.30 -7.92
C ALA A 41 -6.62 9.00 -7.45
N ALA A 42 -5.33 8.85 -7.75
CA ALA A 42 -4.53 7.72 -7.32
C ALA A 42 -3.15 8.19 -6.82
N TYR A 43 -2.61 7.44 -5.88
CA TYR A 43 -1.27 7.60 -5.37
C TYR A 43 -0.61 6.23 -5.30
N ILE A 44 0.58 6.12 -5.88
CA ILE A 44 1.38 4.90 -5.85
C ILE A 44 2.57 5.15 -4.94
N GLY A 45 2.87 4.19 -4.08
CA GLY A 45 4.07 4.23 -3.26
C GLY A 45 4.61 2.85 -2.94
N GLN A 46 5.79 2.84 -2.36
CA GLN A 46 6.46 1.64 -1.86
C GLN A 46 6.75 1.78 -0.36
N THR A 47 6.78 0.67 0.37
CA THR A 47 7.24 0.62 1.76
C THR A 47 7.66 -0.79 2.16
N VAL A 48 8.57 -0.90 3.13
CA VAL A 48 8.84 -2.14 3.90
C VAL A 48 8.15 -2.13 5.28
N HIS A 49 7.52 -1.00 5.63
CA HIS A 49 6.79 -0.78 6.88
C HIS A 49 5.36 -0.36 6.57
N LEU A 50 4.51 -1.33 6.23
CA LEU A 50 3.14 -1.08 5.76
C LEU A 50 2.30 -0.30 6.78
N GLN A 51 2.23 -0.80 8.01
CA GLN A 51 1.42 -0.21 9.08
C GLN A 51 1.80 1.25 9.38
N ARG A 52 3.11 1.54 9.47
CA ARG A 52 3.61 2.91 9.70
C ARG A 52 3.23 3.83 8.55
N ARG A 53 3.43 3.39 7.30
CA ARG A 53 3.17 4.20 6.11
C ARG A 53 1.68 4.48 5.92
N MET A 54 0.81 3.52 6.17
CA MET A 54 -0.64 3.71 6.07
C MET A 54 -1.16 4.66 7.14
N LYS A 55 -0.67 4.57 8.40
CA LYS A 55 -1.00 5.53 9.46
C LYS A 55 -0.60 6.97 9.10
N GLN A 56 0.56 7.16 8.46
CA GLN A 56 1.00 8.46 7.98
C GLN A 56 0.05 9.00 6.90
N HIS A 57 -0.30 8.20 5.89
CA HIS A 57 -1.22 8.62 4.84
C HIS A 57 -2.63 8.89 5.35
N LEU A 58 -3.13 8.12 6.32
CA LEU A 58 -4.44 8.36 6.95
C LEU A 58 -4.49 9.69 7.70
N SER A 59 -3.33 10.18 8.15
CA SER A 59 -3.19 11.46 8.87
C SER A 59 -2.96 12.63 7.90
N ASP A 60 -2.67 12.36 6.63
CA ASP A 60 -2.45 13.38 5.59
C ASP A 60 -3.79 13.86 5.01
N THR A 61 -4.11 15.13 5.27
CA THR A 61 -5.34 15.77 4.78
C THR A 61 -5.47 15.76 3.25
N GLN A 62 -4.37 15.75 2.50
CA GLN A 62 -4.37 15.67 1.04
C GLN A 62 -4.79 14.29 0.52
N ARG A 63 -4.75 13.26 1.36
CA ARG A 63 -5.08 11.87 1.02
C ARG A 63 -6.51 11.48 1.42
N LYS A 64 -7.25 12.36 2.11
CA LYS A 64 -8.67 12.17 2.49
C LYS A 64 -9.60 11.71 1.34
N PRO A 65 -9.40 12.12 0.07
CA PRO A 65 -10.25 11.66 -1.02
C PRO A 65 -10.05 10.18 -1.37
N LEU A 66 -8.92 9.58 -1.01
CA LEU A 66 -8.60 8.19 -1.33
C LEU A 66 -9.41 7.26 -0.41
N LYS A 67 -10.02 6.22 -0.98
CA LYS A 67 -10.98 5.34 -0.29
C LYS A 67 -10.59 3.87 -0.31
N THR A 68 -9.73 3.48 -1.25
CA THR A 68 -9.33 2.09 -1.44
C THR A 68 -7.82 1.99 -1.42
N ALA A 69 -7.32 0.94 -0.77
CA ALA A 69 -5.91 0.56 -0.75
C ALA A 69 -5.75 -0.82 -1.40
N LEU A 70 -4.90 -0.88 -2.43
CA LEU A 70 -4.45 -2.11 -3.07
C LEU A 70 -2.98 -2.33 -2.70
N PHE A 71 -2.67 -3.49 -2.12
CA PHE A 71 -1.33 -3.92 -1.75
C PHE A 71 -0.86 -5.04 -2.67
N ILE A 72 0.39 -4.92 -3.14
CA ILE A 72 1.03 -5.87 -4.04
C ILE A 72 2.37 -6.27 -3.41
N GLY A 73 2.43 -7.51 -2.93
CA GLY A 73 3.61 -8.11 -2.31
C GLY A 73 4.12 -9.33 -3.09
N ASN A 74 5.43 -9.56 -3.03
CA ASN A 74 6.10 -10.74 -3.56
C ASN A 74 7.38 -10.97 -2.75
N GLU A 75 7.61 -12.21 -2.32
CA GLU A 75 8.85 -12.61 -1.61
C GLU A 75 10.12 -12.35 -2.43
N LYS A 76 10.00 -12.25 -3.76
CA LYS A 76 11.09 -11.92 -4.69
C LYS A 76 11.19 -10.44 -5.03
N PHE A 77 10.38 -9.56 -4.44
CA PHE A 77 10.64 -8.12 -4.58
C PHE A 77 11.96 -7.81 -3.85
N ASN A 78 13.05 -7.84 -4.60
CA ASN A 78 14.33 -7.37 -4.13
C ASN A 78 14.31 -5.84 -4.10
N GLN A 79 14.68 -5.27 -2.96
CA GLN A 79 14.75 -3.82 -2.72
C GLN A 79 15.61 -3.10 -3.78
N SER A 80 16.61 -3.81 -4.34
CA SER A 80 17.48 -3.34 -5.42
C SER A 80 16.80 -3.22 -6.80
N ALA A 81 15.69 -3.92 -7.04
CA ALA A 81 14.93 -3.85 -8.30
C ALA A 81 13.77 -2.85 -8.26
N THR A 82 13.39 -2.37 -7.07
CA THR A 82 12.26 -1.44 -6.88
C THR A 82 12.68 0.02 -6.74
N TYR A 83 14.00 0.30 -6.72
CA TYR A 83 14.54 1.66 -6.61
C TYR A 83 14.28 2.54 -7.85
N ASN A 84 13.75 1.97 -8.95
CA ASN A 84 13.48 2.66 -10.21
C ASN A 84 11.97 2.65 -10.58
N VAL A 85 11.09 3.07 -9.67
CA VAL A 85 9.78 3.59 -10.08
C VAL A 85 9.86 5.12 -10.10
N ASN A 86 10.75 5.65 -10.94
CA ASN A 86 10.69 7.05 -11.34
C ASN A 86 9.66 7.12 -12.48
N LEU A 87 8.53 7.79 -12.19
CA LEU A 87 7.53 8.23 -13.15
C LEU A 87 8.13 9.23 -14.15
#